data_AF-A0A6D2IKI9-F1
#
_entry.id   AF-A0A6D2IKI9-F1
#
_cell.length_a   1.000
_cell.length_b   1.000
_cell.length_c   1.000
_cell.angle_alpha   90.00
_cell.angle_beta   90.00
_cell.angle_gamma   90.00
#
_symmetry.space_group_name_H-M   'P 1'
#
loop_
_entity.id
_entity.type
_entity.pdbx_description
1 polymer ?
#
loop_
_entity_poly.entity_id
_entity_poly.type
_entity_poly.pdbx_seq_one_letter_code
_entity_poly.pdbx_strand_id
1 'polypeptide(L)'
;MSIAVDFATVHKLFLAITGDDVLLKFEKAKTALIDSLKRVEDIVPSSIGSQIVEVVGELDNTRFLLDPSEKEVGNQIIALLQQGKKFHSYNDNTELKTFHRAATRLSISSSRVALAEQRALKKLIDRARAEEDKGK
;
A
#
# COMPACT_ATOMS: atom_id res chain seq x y z
N MET A 1 -16.42 12.34 -0.56
CA MET A 1 -15.56 12.09 -1.74
C MET A 1 -14.73 10.85 -1.45
N SER A 2 -14.72 9.87 -2.34
CA SER A 2 -13.88 8.66 -2.17
C SER A 2 -12.68 8.78 -3.08
N ILE A 3 -11.48 8.72 -2.51
CA ILE A 3 -10.24 8.69 -3.30
C ILE A 3 -9.88 7.21 -3.47
N ALA A 4 -10.03 6.72 -4.70
CA ALA A 4 -9.47 5.43 -5.08
C ALA A 4 -7.94 5.60 -5.17
N VAL A 5 -7.20 4.79 -4.43
CA VAL A 5 -5.76 4.67 -4.62
C VAL A 5 -5.59 3.76 -5.83
N ASP A 6 -5.32 4.33 -7.00
CA ASP A 6 -5.17 3.57 -8.24
C ASP A 6 -3.74 2.99 -8.35
N PHE A 7 -3.65 1.68 -8.62
CA PHE A 7 -2.41 0.93 -8.48
C PHE A 7 -1.59 1.04 -9.77
N ALA A 8 -0.61 1.94 -9.79
CA ALA A 8 0.32 2.07 -10.90
C ALA A 8 0.96 0.71 -11.27
N THR A 9 1.00 0.40 -12.57
CA THR A 9 1.27 -0.92 -13.18
C THR A 9 2.61 -1.60 -12.85
N VAL A 10 3.50 -0.98 -12.07
CA VAL A 10 4.85 -1.48 -11.76
C VAL A 10 4.99 -1.92 -10.29
N HIS A 11 3.96 -1.77 -9.45
CA HIS A 11 4.01 -2.15 -8.02
C HIS A 11 2.71 -2.76 -7.50
N LYS A 12 1.89 -3.33 -8.39
CA LYS A 12 0.56 -3.85 -8.04
C LYS A 12 0.62 -4.95 -6.99
N LEU A 13 1.61 -5.86 -7.10
CA LEU A 13 1.78 -6.94 -6.14
C LEU A 13 2.22 -6.40 -4.77
N PHE A 14 3.21 -5.50 -4.77
CA PHE A 14 3.74 -4.88 -3.56
C PHE A 14 2.64 -4.10 -2.82
N LEU A 15 1.85 -3.31 -3.56
CA LEU A 15 0.79 -2.48 -2.99
C LEU A 15 -0.44 -3.33 -2.61
N ALA A 16 -0.73 -4.45 -3.28
CA ALA A 16 -1.76 -5.39 -2.85
C ALA A 16 -1.40 -6.05 -1.51
N ILE A 17 -0.13 -6.43 -1.33
CA ILE A 17 0.37 -7.03 -0.07
C ILE A 17 0.47 -5.99 1.05
N THR A 18 0.90 -4.76 0.75
CA THR A 18 1.10 -3.68 1.74
C THR A 18 -0.07 -2.72 1.83
N GLY A 19 -1.19 -3.02 1.16
CA GLY A 19 -2.28 -2.07 0.96
C GLY A 19 -2.90 -1.59 2.27
N ASP A 20 -3.13 -2.51 3.22
CA ASP A 20 -3.69 -2.17 4.53
C ASP A 20 -2.73 -1.27 5.33
N ASP A 21 -1.41 -1.53 5.28
CA ASP A 21 -0.39 -0.69 5.93
C ASP A 21 -0.29 0.71 5.29
N VAL A 22 -0.39 0.77 3.96
CA VAL A 22 -0.37 2.03 3.22
C VAL A 22 -1.63 2.85 3.53
N LEU A 23 -2.81 2.22 3.53
CA LEU A 23 -4.07 2.86 3.92
C LEU A 23 -3.98 3.42 5.35
N LEU A 24 -3.44 2.65 6.29
CA LEU A 24 -3.24 3.10 7.66
C LEU A 24 -2.32 4.33 7.74
N LYS A 25 -1.26 4.40 6.92
CA LYS A 25 -0.38 5.58 6.85
C LYS A 25 -1.12 6.81 6.31
N PHE A 26 -1.95 6.65 5.29
CA PHE A 26 -2.76 7.74 4.75
C PHE A 26 -3.78 8.26 5.77
N GLU A 27 -4.48 7.38 6.47
CA GLU A 27 -5.41 7.81 7.54
C GLU A 27 -4.68 8.55 8.66
N LYS A 28 -3.50 8.07 9.10
CA LYS A 28 -2.69 8.79 10.09
C LYS A 28 -2.25 10.17 9.62
N ALA A 29 -1.83 10.29 8.36
CA ALA A 29 -1.43 11.56 7.76
C ALA A 29 -2.62 12.53 7.67
N LYS A 30 -3.80 12.04 7.29
CA LYS A 30 -5.05 12.81 7.25
C LYS A 30 -5.40 13.36 8.63
N THR A 31 -5.40 12.51 9.66
CA THR A 31 -5.67 12.95 11.04
C THR A 31 -4.66 13.99 11.50
N ALA A 32 -3.36 13.77 11.26
CA ALA A 32 -2.32 14.73 11.64
C ALA A 32 -2.47 16.08 10.93
N LEU A 33 -2.89 16.08 9.66
CA LEU A 33 -3.17 17.30 8.90
C LEU A 33 -4.39 18.03 9.47
N ILE A 34 -5.48 17.31 9.74
CA ILE A 34 -6.68 17.87 10.37
C ILE A 34 -6.34 18.53 11.70
N ASP A 35 -5.59 17.85 12.56
CA ASP A 35 -5.19 18.39 13.87
C ASP A 35 -4.32 19.64 13.72
N SER A 36 -3.47 19.67 12.69
CA SER A 36 -2.62 20.83 12.41
C SER A 36 -3.42 22.03 11.90
N LEU A 37 -4.38 21.80 11.02
CA LEU A 37 -5.27 22.82 10.50
C LEU A 37 -6.13 23.44 11.62
N LYS A 38 -6.70 22.61 12.50
CA LYS A 38 -7.45 23.07 13.68
C LYS A 38 -6.62 23.99 14.59
N ARG A 39 -5.34 23.67 14.81
CA ARG A 39 -4.44 24.55 15.59
C ARG A 39 -4.17 25.89 14.90
N VAL A 40 -4.16 25.91 13.57
CA VAL A 40 -3.94 27.14 12.79
C VAL A 40 -5.22 27.98 12.72
N GLU A 41 -6.39 27.36 12.71
CA GLU A 41 -7.70 28.02 12.68
C GLU A 41 -7.84 29.10 13.77
N ASP A 42 -7.40 28.80 15.00
CA ASP A 42 -7.53 29.71 16.15
C ASP A 42 -6.63 30.95 16.10
N ILE A 43 -5.58 30.93 15.26
CA ILE A 43 -4.57 32.00 15.20
C ILE A 43 -4.68 32.86 13.93
N VAL A 44 -5.57 32.50 13.01
CA VAL A 44 -5.78 33.24 11.76
C VAL A 44 -7.02 34.15 11.84
N PRO A 45 -7.10 35.20 10.99
CA PRO A 45 -8.32 35.97 10.83
C PRO A 45 -9.53 35.09 10.50
N SER A 46 -10.72 35.46 11.00
CA SER A 46 -11.96 34.69 10.85
C SER A 46 -12.29 34.30 9.41
N SER A 47 -11.99 35.15 8.42
CA SER A 47 -12.21 34.84 7.00
C SER A 47 -11.38 33.66 6.49
N ILE A 48 -10.20 33.42 7.07
CA ILE A 48 -9.34 32.28 6.77
C ILE A 48 -9.76 31.09 7.64
N GLY A 49 -10.08 31.32 8.91
CA GLY A 49 -10.57 30.29 9.83
C GLY A 49 -11.79 29.55 9.27
N SER A 50 -12.77 30.27 8.72
CA SER A 50 -13.95 29.65 8.08
C SER A 50 -13.59 28.76 6.87
N GLN A 51 -12.57 29.13 6.08
CA GLN A 51 -12.10 28.28 4.97
C GLN A 51 -11.37 27.04 5.48
N ILE A 52 -10.61 27.17 6.57
CA ILE A 52 -9.94 26.03 7.21
C ILE A 52 -10.97 25.01 7.73
N VAL A 53 -12.05 25.47 8.36
CA VAL A 53 -13.14 24.59 8.83
C VAL A 53 -13.76 23.81 7.68
N GLU A 54 -14.00 24.46 6.54
CA GLU A 54 -14.53 23.82 5.34
C GLU A 54 -13.59 22.72 4.84
N VAL A 55 -12.29 23.02 4.69
CA VAL A 55 -11.26 22.05 4.29
C VAL A 55 -11.16 20.89 5.27
N VAL A 56 -11.19 21.16 6.58
CA VAL A 56 -11.19 20.12 7.62
C VAL A 56 -12.42 19.22 7.47
N GLY A 57 -13.59 19.79 7.22
CA GLY A 57 -14.82 19.05 6.96
C GLY A 57 -14.71 18.14 5.73
N GLU A 58 -14.12 18.63 4.64
CA GLU A 58 -13.90 17.81 3.43
C GLU A 58 -12.90 16.68 3.67
N LEU A 59 -11.81 16.96 4.38
CA LEU A 59 -10.79 15.96 4.74
C LEU A 59 -11.37 14.87 5.65
N ASP A 60 -12.19 15.24 6.64
CA ASP A 60 -12.80 14.28 7.57
C ASP A 60 -13.79 13.34 6.83
N ASN A 61 -14.52 13.89 5.86
CA ASN A 61 -15.43 13.13 4.99
C ASN A 61 -14.73 12.30 3.90
N THR A 62 -13.41 12.45 3.75
CA THR A 62 -12.62 11.69 2.79
C THR A 62 -12.24 10.33 3.38
N ARG A 63 -12.56 9.26 2.65
CA ARG A 63 -12.25 7.87 3.02
C ARG A 63 -11.23 7.28 2.04
N PHE A 64 -10.17 6.69 2.57
CA PHE A 64 -9.25 5.89 1.78
C PHE A 64 -9.75 4.45 1.72
N LEU A 65 -9.82 3.89 0.51
CA LEU A 65 -10.31 2.53 0.28
C LEU A 65 -9.36 1.82 -0.68
N LEU A 66 -9.17 0.52 -0.45
CA LEU A 66 -8.53 -0.40 -1.40
C LEU A 66 -9.63 -1.03 -2.24
N ASP A 67 -9.34 -1.36 -3.50
CA ASP A 67 -10.22 -2.21 -4.30
C ASP A 67 -10.36 -3.57 -3.59
N PRO A 68 -11.58 -4.05 -3.31
CA PRO A 68 -11.81 -5.40 -2.79
C PRO A 68 -11.09 -6.48 -3.59
N SER A 69 -11.00 -6.33 -4.92
CA SER A 69 -10.34 -7.31 -5.79
C SER A 69 -8.83 -7.39 -5.52
N GLU A 70 -8.18 -6.24 -5.37
CA GLU A 70 -6.74 -6.14 -5.11
C GLU A 70 -6.39 -6.56 -3.69
N LYS A 71 -7.25 -6.20 -2.72
CA LYS A 71 -7.14 -6.67 -1.34
C LYS A 71 -7.22 -8.19 -1.24
N GLU A 72 -8.14 -8.82 -1.96
CA GLU A 72 -8.26 -10.27 -1.93
C GLU A 72 -7.02 -10.95 -2.53
N VAL A 73 -6.47 -10.40 -3.62
CA VAL A 73 -5.22 -10.91 -4.19
C VAL A 73 -4.05 -10.76 -3.20
N GLY A 74 -3.95 -9.61 -2.53
CA GLY A 74 -2.95 -9.37 -1.47
C GLY A 74 -3.02 -10.42 -0.36
N ASN A 75 -4.23 -10.68 0.16
CA ASN A 75 -4.48 -11.66 1.20
C ASN A 75 -4.07 -13.09 0.77
N GLN A 76 -4.36 -13.47 -0.47
CA GLN A 76 -3.95 -14.78 -1.01
C GLN A 76 -2.42 -14.92 -1.04
N ILE A 77 -1.71 -13.88 -1.46
CA ILE A 77 -0.24 -13.91 -1.50
C ILE A 77 0.36 -13.92 -0.09
N ILE A 78 -0.18 -13.14 0.84
CA ILE A 78 0.25 -13.15 2.24
C ILE A 78 0.07 -14.55 2.85
N ALA A 79 -1.08 -15.19 2.60
CA ALA A 79 -1.35 -16.55 3.09
C ALA A 79 -0.35 -17.57 2.52
N LEU A 80 -0.01 -17.48 1.22
CA LEU A 80 1.02 -18.32 0.61
C LEU A 80 2.39 -18.09 1.26
N LEU A 81 2.81 -16.83 1.43
CA LEU A 81 4.10 -16.49 2.06
C LEU A 81 4.19 -16.97 3.52
N GLN A 82 3.07 -16.96 4.24
CA GLN A 82 2.99 -17.47 5.61
C GLN A 82 2.97 -19.01 5.67
N GLN A 83 2.39 -19.69 4.69
CA GLN A 83 2.42 -21.16 4.57
C GLN A 83 3.83 -21.66 4.19
N GLY A 84 4.54 -20.96 3.30
CA GLY A 84 5.93 -21.27 2.94
C GLY A 84 6.92 -21.19 4.11
N LYS A 85 6.61 -20.44 5.18
CA LYS A 85 7.40 -20.42 6.43
C LYS A 85 7.26 -21.69 7.29
N LYS A 86 6.29 -22.58 7.01
CA LYS A 86 5.93 -23.73 7.88
C LYS A 86 6.23 -25.12 7.31
N PHE A 87 6.76 -25.27 6.10
CA PHE A 87 6.94 -26.61 5.51
C PHE A 87 8.38 -26.96 5.12
N HIS A 88 8.86 -28.04 5.74
CA HIS A 88 10.05 -28.81 5.41
C HIS A 88 9.84 -29.78 4.22
N SER A 89 8.83 -29.58 3.37
CA SER A 89 8.56 -30.51 2.25
C SER A 89 7.98 -29.79 1.05
N TYR A 90 8.69 -29.93 -0.06
CA TYR A 90 8.65 -29.18 -1.29
C TYR A 90 7.54 -29.71 -2.23
N ASN A 91 6.50 -28.91 -2.48
CA ASN A 91 5.61 -29.13 -3.62
C ASN A 91 5.45 -27.84 -4.43
N ASP A 92 6.51 -27.54 -5.18
CA ASP A 92 6.77 -26.35 -5.98
C ASP A 92 5.65 -25.95 -6.97
N ASN A 93 4.84 -26.91 -7.41
CA ASN A 93 3.91 -26.71 -8.53
C ASN A 93 2.62 -25.96 -8.11
N THR A 94 2.18 -26.12 -6.86
CA THR A 94 0.97 -25.47 -6.33
C THR A 94 1.20 -24.01 -5.97
N GLU A 95 2.36 -23.68 -5.40
CA GLU A 95 2.73 -22.29 -5.08
C GLU A 95 2.92 -21.47 -6.35
N LEU A 96 3.65 -22.03 -7.33
CA LEU A 96 3.89 -21.38 -8.62
C LEU A 96 2.59 -21.11 -9.39
N LYS A 97 1.64 -22.05 -9.39
CA LYS A 97 0.31 -21.85 -9.99
C LYS A 97 -0.49 -20.74 -9.32
N THR A 98 -0.40 -20.63 -8.00
CA THR A 98 -1.16 -19.61 -7.25
C THR A 98 -0.53 -18.23 -7.44
N PHE A 99 0.80 -18.14 -7.47
CA PHE A 99 1.52 -16.92 -7.81
C PHE A 99 1.25 -16.47 -9.25
N HIS A 100 1.25 -17.42 -10.20
CA HIS A 100 0.92 -17.12 -11.59
C HIS A 100 -0.52 -16.62 -11.74
N ARG A 101 -1.48 -17.25 -11.05
CA ARG A 101 -2.89 -16.83 -11.03
C ARG A 101 -3.06 -15.43 -10.43
N ALA A 102 -2.33 -15.11 -9.36
CA ALA A 102 -2.33 -13.77 -8.76
C ALA A 102 -1.74 -12.73 -9.73
N ALA A 103 -0.61 -13.03 -10.38
CA ALA A 103 0.01 -12.17 -11.38
C ALA A 103 -0.92 -11.93 -12.60
N THR A 104 -1.61 -12.97 -13.07
CA THR A 104 -2.61 -12.84 -14.14
C THR A 104 -3.80 -11.98 -13.71
N ARG A 105 -4.32 -12.17 -12.49
CA ARG A 105 -5.44 -11.36 -11.95
C ARG A 105 -5.05 -9.90 -11.77
N LEU A 106 -3.79 -9.60 -11.45
CA LEU A 106 -3.25 -8.24 -11.37
C LEU A 106 -2.91 -7.64 -12.74
N SER A 107 -3.27 -8.31 -13.84
CA SER A 107 -2.94 -7.90 -15.22
C SER A 107 -1.44 -7.71 -15.46
N ILE A 108 -0.59 -8.48 -14.77
CA ILE A 108 0.84 -8.58 -15.07
C ILE A 108 0.97 -9.46 -16.33
N SER A 109 0.59 -8.90 -17.48
CA SER A 109 0.47 -9.63 -18.75
C SER A 109 1.72 -9.55 -19.62
N SER A 110 2.79 -8.88 -19.17
CA SER A 110 4.01 -8.69 -19.94
C SER A 110 5.28 -9.06 -19.17
N SER A 111 6.10 -9.93 -19.76
CA SER A 111 7.44 -10.32 -19.30
C SER A 111 8.32 -9.12 -18.91
N ARG A 112 8.16 -7.99 -19.63
CA ARG A 112 8.89 -6.74 -19.38
C ARG A 112 8.52 -6.08 -18.05
N VAL A 113 7.24 -6.11 -17.69
CA VAL A 113 6.70 -5.51 -16.46
C VAL A 113 7.08 -6.39 -15.25
N ALA A 114 6.98 -7.72 -15.40
CA ALA A 114 7.42 -8.66 -14.38
C ALA A 114 8.92 -8.54 -14.06
N LEU A 115 9.77 -8.39 -15.07
CA LEU A 115 11.22 -8.17 -14.88
C LEU A 115 11.55 -6.82 -14.26
N ALA A 116 10.78 -5.78 -14.57
CA ALA A 116 10.91 -4.48 -13.91
C ALA A 116 10.52 -4.57 -12.43
N GLU A 117 9.42 -5.26 -12.11
CA GLU A 117 9.01 -5.54 -10.73
C GLU A 117 10.08 -6.31 -9.96
N GLN A 118 10.61 -7.40 -10.54
CA GLN A 118 11.64 -8.22 -9.90
C GLN A 118 12.90 -7.41 -9.57
N ARG A 119 13.32 -6.51 -10.46
CA ARG A 119 14.49 -5.64 -10.23
C ARG A 119 14.22 -4.59 -9.16
N ALA A 120 13.02 -4.01 -9.13
CA ALA A 120 12.63 -3.02 -8.13
C ALA A 120 12.54 -3.66 -6.73
N LEU A 121 11.93 -4.85 -6.63
CA LEU A 121 11.87 -5.61 -5.37
C LEU A 121 13.26 -5.97 -4.86
N LYS A 122 14.14 -6.47 -5.73
CA LYS A 122 15.52 -6.81 -5.35
C LYS A 122 16.27 -5.60 -4.78
N LYS A 123 16.15 -4.42 -5.42
CA LYS A 123 16.76 -3.18 -4.90
C LYS A 123 16.22 -2.77 -3.52
N LEU A 124 14.93 -2.94 -3.28
CA LEU A 124 14.32 -2.62 -1.98
C LEU A 124 14.79 -3.58 -0.87
N ILE A 125 14.88 -4.87 -1.16
CA ILE A 125 15.40 -5.88 -0.23
C ILE A 125 16.88 -5.61 0.10
N ASP A 126 17.69 -5.32 -0.92
CA ASP A 126 19.12 -5.02 -0.73
C ASP A 126 19.30 -3.73 0.11
N ARG A 127 18.45 -2.71 -0.10
CA ARG A 127 18.46 -1.49 0.70
C ARG A 127 18.04 -1.72 2.16
N ALA A 128 17.01 -2.54 2.38
CA ALA A 128 16.56 -2.86 3.74
C ALA A 128 17.65 -3.61 4.53
N ARG A 129 18.34 -4.57 3.89
CA ARG A 129 19.47 -5.28 4.50
C ARG A 129 20.66 -4.36 4.78
N ALA A 130 20.96 -3.44 3.87
CA ALA A 130 22.04 -2.47 4.05
C ALA A 130 21.77 -1.44 5.17
N GLU A 131 20.51 -1.18 5.51
CA GLU A 131 20.13 -0.34 6.65
C GLU A 131 20.09 -1.13 7.97
N GLU A 132 19.81 -2.44 7.95
CA GLU A 132 19.93 -3.32 9.13
C GLU A 132 21.40 -3.54 9.56
N ASP A 133 22.35 -3.62 8.63
CA ASP A 133 23.79 -3.79 8.93
C ASP A 133 24.46 -2.52 9.48
N LYS A 134 23.84 -1.34 9.34
CA LYS A 134 24.34 -0.07 9.94
C LYS A 134 23.90 0.13 11.39
N GLY A 135 23.03 -0.75 11.90
CA GLY A 135 22.50 -0.70 13.27
C GLY A 135 23.27 -1.53 14.30
N LYS A 136 24.47 -2.04 13.96
CA LYS A 136 25.33 -2.83 14.84
C LYS A 136 26.64 -2.12 15.17
#